data_AF-A0ABD2HGL5-F1
#
_entry.id   AF-A0ABD2HGL5-F1
#
_cell.length_a   1.000
_cell.length_b   1.000
_cell.length_c   1.000
_cell.angle_alpha   90.00
_cell.angle_beta   90.00
_cell.angle_gamma   90.00
#
_symmetry.space_group_name_H-M   'P 1'
#
loop_
_entity.id
_entity.type
_entity.pdbx_description
1 polymer ?
#
loop_
_entity_poly.entity_id
_entity_poly.type
_entity_poly.pdbx_seq_one_letter_code
_entity_poly.pdbx_strand_id
1 'polypeptide(L)'
;MERVRRVLVHFCKDGAAQPAHFVQSITGHFSEGGEDEVEVGCSLERNRFILHRADAGRGVTLKRHAFCPIKHLSVTENAALPLDVQQRGVDVGVATILQTANQKGQVHHGKCSEAGFLD
;
A
#
# COMPACT_ATOMS: atom_id res chain seq x y z
N MET A 1 -6.99 -9.27 -26.42
CA MET A 1 -6.37 -8.30 -25.48
C MET A 1 -6.58 -8.84 -24.08
N GLU A 2 -5.51 -9.22 -23.39
CA GLU A 2 -5.61 -9.62 -21.99
C GLU A 2 -5.94 -8.38 -21.16
N ARG A 3 -7.04 -8.41 -20.39
CA ARG A 3 -7.37 -7.30 -19.49
C ARG A 3 -6.30 -7.25 -18.40
N VAL A 4 -5.53 -6.17 -18.37
CA VAL A 4 -4.58 -5.91 -17.28
C VAL A 4 -5.37 -5.89 -15.98
N ARG A 5 -5.12 -6.86 -15.10
CA ARG A 5 -5.76 -6.93 -13.79
C ARG A 5 -5.00 -6.03 -12.83
N ARG A 6 -5.71 -5.16 -12.12
CA ARG A 6 -5.13 -4.31 -11.08
C ARG A 6 -4.50 -5.16 -9.97
N VAL A 7 -3.36 -4.70 -9.47
CA VAL A 7 -2.72 -5.26 -8.28
C VAL A 7 -3.17 -4.45 -7.08
N LEU A 8 -3.77 -5.13 -6.10
CA LEU A 8 -4.29 -4.51 -4.89
C LEU A 8 -3.57 -5.01 -3.64
N VAL A 9 -3.48 -4.13 -2.65
CA VAL A 9 -2.95 -4.47 -1.32
C VAL A 9 -3.91 -5.40 -0.59
N HIS A 10 -3.36 -6.44 0.04
CA HIS A 10 -4.07 -7.37 0.90
C HIS A 10 -3.32 -7.52 2.23
N PHE A 11 -4.04 -7.71 3.32
CA PHE A 11 -3.49 -8.09 4.61
C PHE A 11 -3.58 -9.61 4.78
N CYS A 12 -2.49 -10.24 5.17
CA CYS A 12 -2.50 -11.63 5.60
C CYS A 12 -2.80 -11.68 7.10
N LYS A 13 -3.93 -12.29 7.45
CA LYS A 13 -4.29 -12.61 8.84
C LYS A 13 -4.64 -14.08 8.91
N ASP A 14 -4.01 -14.81 9.83
CA ASP A 14 -4.28 -16.23 10.09
C ASP A 14 -4.19 -17.14 8.83
N GLY A 15 -3.27 -16.82 7.91
CA GLY A 15 -3.05 -17.57 6.66
C GLY A 15 -4.01 -17.21 5.52
N ALA A 16 -4.96 -16.30 5.73
CA ALA A 16 -5.87 -15.82 4.70
C ALA A 16 -5.55 -14.36 4.31
N ALA A 17 -5.48 -14.11 2.99
CA ALA A 17 -5.29 -12.77 2.46
C ALA A 17 -6.66 -12.07 2.26
N GLN A 18 -6.86 -10.93 2.93
CA GLN A 18 -8.05 -10.08 2.82
C GLN A 18 -7.69 -8.75 2.14
N PRO A 19 -8.53 -8.21 1.25
CA PRO A 19 -8.25 -6.94 0.59
C PRO A 19 -8.20 -5.80 1.60
N ALA A 20 -7.25 -4.90 1.44
CA ALA A 20 -7.23 -3.65 2.20
C ALA A 20 -8.24 -2.68 1.59
N HIS A 21 -9.06 -2.05 2.43
CA HIS A 21 -10.00 -1.03 2.00
C HIS A 21 -9.34 0.35 1.97
N PHE A 22 -9.76 1.20 1.03
CA PHE A 22 -9.21 2.54 0.83
C PHE A 22 -9.20 3.41 2.09
N VAL A 23 -10.20 3.24 2.96
CA VAL A 23 -10.36 3.99 4.21
C VAL A 23 -9.49 3.48 5.36
N GLN A 24 -8.76 2.38 5.16
CA GLN A 24 -7.90 1.78 6.18
C GLN A 24 -6.46 2.27 6.06
N SER A 25 -5.88 2.70 7.18
CA SER A 25 -4.46 3.04 7.21
C SER A 25 -3.63 1.76 7.13
N ILE A 26 -2.93 1.53 6.02
CA ILE A 26 -2.07 0.34 5.83
C ILE A 26 -1.01 0.27 6.93
N THR A 27 -0.25 1.35 7.16
CA THR A 27 0.74 1.40 8.25
C THR A 27 0.08 1.28 9.62
N GLY A 28 -1.08 1.91 9.82
CA GLY A 28 -1.82 1.86 11.08
C GLY A 28 -2.36 0.47 11.41
N HIS A 29 -2.63 -0.36 10.40
CA HIS A 29 -3.04 -1.75 10.60
C HIS A 29 -1.96 -2.59 11.31
N PHE A 30 -0.69 -2.26 11.08
CA PHE A 30 0.46 -2.97 11.68
C PHE A 30 1.09 -2.23 12.87
N SER A 31 0.78 -0.95 13.03
CA SER A 31 1.33 -0.08 14.08
C SER A 31 0.37 0.01 15.27
N GLU A 32 0.70 -0.67 16.37
CA GLU A 32 -0.11 -0.70 17.59
C GLU A 32 -0.19 0.66 18.32
N GLY A 33 0.75 1.59 18.03
CA GLY A 33 0.85 2.90 18.70
C GLY A 33 0.56 4.12 17.82
N GLY A 34 0.17 3.92 16.56
CA GLY A 34 -0.02 5.04 15.63
C GLY A 34 1.29 5.66 15.10
N GLU A 35 2.40 4.95 15.26
CA GLU A 35 3.68 5.26 14.62
C GLU A 35 3.53 5.33 13.10
N ASP A 36 4.34 6.19 12.48
CA ASP A 36 4.34 6.41 11.04
C ASP A 36 5.26 5.44 10.28
N GLU A 37 5.88 4.51 10.99
CA GLU A 37 6.84 3.54 10.49
C GLU A 37 6.69 2.20 11.21
N VAL A 38 6.74 1.10 10.45
CA VAL A 38 6.65 -0.28 10.97
C VAL A 38 7.36 -1.25 10.02
N GLU A 39 7.90 -2.34 10.55
CA GLU A 39 8.44 -3.43 9.73
C GLU A 39 7.35 -4.45 9.37
N VAL A 40 7.26 -4.79 8.09
CA VAL A 40 6.29 -5.76 7.55
C VAL A 40 6.98 -6.78 6.65
N GLY A 41 6.46 -7.99 6.60
CA GLY A 41 6.76 -8.90 5.50
C GLY A 41 5.85 -8.60 4.31
N CYS A 42 6.34 -8.80 3.09
CA CYS A 42 5.54 -8.63 1.89
C CYS A 42 5.83 -9.68 0.83
N SER A 43 4.79 -10.06 0.07
CA SER A 43 4.93 -10.88 -1.14
C SER A 43 4.03 -10.36 -2.25
N LEU A 44 4.38 -10.65 -3.51
CA LEU A 44 3.55 -10.35 -4.67
C LEU A 44 3.15 -11.68 -5.33
N GLU A 45 1.88 -12.04 -5.22
CA GLU A 45 1.38 -13.34 -5.67
C GLU A 45 0.02 -13.20 -6.36
N ARG A 46 -0.10 -13.75 -7.58
CA ARG A 46 -1.38 -13.79 -8.33
C ARG A 46 -2.06 -12.41 -8.43
N ASN A 47 -1.30 -11.36 -8.75
CA ASN A 47 -1.77 -9.97 -8.80
C ASN A 47 -2.29 -9.41 -7.47
N ARG A 48 -1.77 -9.90 -6.34
CA ARG A 48 -2.05 -9.36 -5.00
C ARG A 48 -0.74 -9.03 -4.31
N PHE A 49 -0.64 -7.81 -3.80
CA PHE A 49 0.46 -7.44 -2.95
C PHE A 49 0.05 -7.70 -1.50
N ILE A 50 0.63 -8.72 -0.89
CA ILE A 50 0.25 -9.23 0.41
C ILE A 50 1.21 -8.64 1.44
N LEU A 51 0.66 -8.02 2.48
CA LEU A 51 1.38 -7.51 3.64
C LEU A 51 1.06 -8.37 4.86
N HIS A 52 2.07 -8.67 5.67
CA HIS A 52 1.92 -9.41 6.92
C HIS A 52 2.88 -8.89 7.97
N ARG A 53 2.67 -9.26 9.23
CA ARG A 53 3.60 -8.91 10.31
C ARG A 53 4.97 -9.51 10.00
N ALA A 54 6.02 -8.71 10.14
CA ALA A 54 7.38 -9.17 9.88
C ALA A 54 7.80 -10.23 10.91
N ASP A 55 8.52 -11.25 10.42
CA ASP A 55 9.33 -12.10 11.29
C ASP A 55 10.57 -11.32 11.72
N ALA A 56 11.08 -11.61 12.93
CA ALA A 56 12.22 -10.90 13.50
C ALA A 56 13.41 -10.84 12.52
N GLY A 57 13.79 -9.62 12.11
CA GLY A 57 14.95 -9.34 11.27
C GLY A 57 14.78 -9.61 9.77
N ARG A 58 13.55 -9.81 9.27
CA ARG A 58 13.26 -10.06 7.84
C ARG A 58 12.23 -9.12 7.23
N GLY A 59 11.89 -8.04 7.93
CA GLY A 59 10.90 -7.07 7.47
C GLY A 59 11.46 -6.05 6.47
N VAL A 60 10.56 -5.51 5.65
CA VAL A 60 10.77 -4.25 4.93
C VAL A 60 10.10 -3.11 5.68
N THR A 61 10.68 -1.93 5.62
CA THR A 61 10.14 -0.75 6.30
C THR A 61 8.95 -0.18 5.52
N LEU A 62 7.78 -0.17 6.14
CA LEU A 62 6.58 0.49 5.65
C LEU A 62 6.41 1.82 6.37
N LYS A 63 6.50 2.93 5.62
CA LYS A 63 6.33 4.28 6.14
C LYS A 63 5.11 4.96 5.55
N ARG A 64 4.45 5.78 6.35
CA ARG A 64 3.51 6.80 5.90
C ARG A 64 4.03 8.17 6.29
N HIS A 65 3.57 9.21 5.60
CA HIS A 65 3.84 10.57 6.06
C HIS A 65 2.97 10.93 7.27
N ALA A 66 3.47 11.75 8.19
CA ALA A 66 2.74 12.21 9.37
C ALA A 66 1.40 12.92 9.07
N PHE A 67 1.27 13.53 7.88
CA PHE A 67 0.04 14.20 7.43
C PHE A 67 -0.85 13.30 6.55
N CYS A 68 -0.59 11.98 6.49
CA CYS A 68 -1.41 11.05 5.70
C CYS A 68 -2.90 11.20 6.06
N PRO A 69 -3.79 11.56 5.11
CA PRO A 69 -5.19 11.86 5.42
C PRO A 69 -5.89 10.72 6.16
N ILE A 70 -5.65 9.48 5.74
CA ILE A 70 -6.27 8.28 6.31
C ILE A 70 -5.89 8.08 7.78
N LYS A 71 -4.74 8.62 8.25
CA LYS A 71 -4.34 8.58 9.67
C LYS A 71 -5.27 9.44 10.55
N HIS A 72 -5.81 10.51 9.99
CA HIS A 72 -6.53 11.55 10.73
C HIS A 72 -8.05 11.46 10.57
N LEU A 73 -8.55 10.54 9.74
CA LEU A 73 -9.98 10.30 9.58
C LEU A 73 -10.54 9.56 10.80
N SER A 74 -11.54 10.17 11.43
CA SER A 74 -12.33 9.50 12.46
C SER A 74 -13.24 8.42 11.86
N VAL A 75 -13.75 7.54 12.72
CA VAL A 75 -14.72 6.50 12.32
C VAL A 75 -15.96 7.12 11.66
N THR A 76 -16.44 8.24 12.21
CA THR A 76 -17.62 8.96 11.69
C THR A 76 -17.35 9.56 10.31
N GLU A 77 -16.19 10.19 10.11
CA GLU A 77 -15.81 10.77 8.82
C GLU A 77 -15.63 9.67 7.76
N ASN A 78 -15.03 8.53 8.14
CA ASN A 78 -14.92 7.37 7.25
C ASN A 78 -16.29 6.83 6.85
N ALA A 79 -17.25 6.74 7.77
CA ALA A 79 -18.60 6.26 7.50
C ALA A 79 -19.42 7.21 6.61
N ALA A 80 -19.07 8.50 6.59
CA ALA A 80 -19.71 9.52 5.75
C ALA A 80 -19.23 9.50 4.29
N LEU A 81 -18.16 8.77 3.98
CA LEU A 81 -17.66 8.66 2.61
C LEU A 81 -18.67 7.91 1.72
N PRO A 82 -18.74 8.24 0.41
CA PRO A 82 -19.57 7.49 -0.54
C PRO A 82 -19.26 5.99 -0.53
N LEU A 83 -20.28 5.15 -0.72
CA LEU A 83 -20.14 3.70 -0.66
C LEU A 83 -19.11 3.16 -1.66
N ASP A 84 -19.04 3.74 -2.86
CA ASP A 84 -18.05 3.38 -3.88
C ASP A 84 -16.62 3.67 -3.40
N VAL A 85 -16.41 4.73 -2.61
CA VAL A 85 -15.10 5.05 -2.01
C VAL A 85 -14.76 4.07 -0.89
N GLN A 86 -15.74 3.72 -0.04
CA GLN A 86 -15.54 2.72 1.02
C GLN A 86 -15.18 1.33 0.46
N GLN A 87 -15.71 0.99 -0.71
CA GLN A 87 -15.48 -0.30 -1.38
C GLN A 87 -14.22 -0.34 -2.26
N ARG A 88 -13.52 0.79 -2.46
CA ARG A 88 -12.25 0.80 -3.21
C ARG A 88 -11.16 0.05 -2.45
N GLY A 89 -10.29 -0.60 -3.22
CA GLY A 89 -9.04 -1.16 -2.71
C GLY A 89 -7.91 -0.14 -2.71
N VAL A 90 -6.76 -0.54 -2.20
CA VAL A 90 -5.52 0.25 -2.27
C VAL A 90 -4.67 -0.27 -3.43
N ASP A 91 -4.39 0.62 -4.40
CA ASP A 91 -3.54 0.32 -5.56
C ASP A 91 -2.06 0.19 -5.18
N VAL A 92 -1.30 -0.48 -6.05
CA VAL A 92 0.14 -0.72 -5.87
C VAL A 92 0.93 -0.03 -6.99
N GLY A 93 1.85 0.84 -6.60
CA GLY A 93 2.82 1.46 -7.50
C GLY A 93 4.24 0.94 -7.25
N VAL A 94 5.05 0.89 -8.30
CA VAL A 94 6.47 0.50 -8.21
C VAL A 94 7.33 1.64 -8.73
N ALA A 95 8.37 1.98 -7.97
CA ALA A 95 9.41 2.91 -8.38
C ALA A 95 10.78 2.22 -8.23
N THR A 96 11.67 2.44 -9.20
CA THR A 96 13.02 1.87 -9.20
C THR A 96 14.05 2.98 -9.04
N ILE A 97 14.95 2.81 -8.07
CA ILE A 97 16.11 3.68 -7.89
C ILE A 97 17.30 2.98 -8.53
N LEU A 98 17.86 3.57 -9.60
CA LEU A 98 19.06 3.07 -10.26
C LEU A 98 20.28 3.85 -9.76
N GLN A 99 21.20 3.15 -9.10
CA GLN A 99 22.45 3.74 -8.62
C GLN A 99 23.60 3.31 -9.53
N THR A 100 24.31 4.28 -10.13
CA THR A 100 25.48 4.00 -10.96
C THR A 100 26.72 3.72 -10.11
N ALA A 101 27.71 3.03 -10.67
CA ALA A 101 28.94 2.62 -9.97
C ALA A 101 29.74 3.77 -9.33
N ASN A 102 29.54 5.01 -9.78
CA ASN A 102 30.13 6.23 -9.21
C ASN A 102 29.34 6.81 -8.02
N GLN A 103 28.41 6.05 -7.44
CA GLN A 103 27.55 6.42 -6.30
C GLN A 103 26.64 7.64 -6.53
N LYS A 104 26.49 8.11 -7.78
CA LYS A 104 25.49 9.12 -8.12
C LYS A 104 24.16 8.40 -8.38
N GLY A 105 23.14 8.67 -7.55
CA GLY A 105 21.79 8.21 -7.82
C GLY A 105 21.17 9.01 -8.96
N GLN A 106 20.66 8.34 -9.99
CA GLN A 106 19.81 9.01 -10.98
C GLN A 106 18.35 8.72 -10.63
N VAL A 107 17.60 9.77 -10.28
CA VAL A 107 16.16 9.68 -10.09
C VAL A 107 15.51 9.99 -11.43
N HIS A 108 14.92 8.97 -12.06
CA HIS A 108 14.00 9.23 -13.16
C HIS A 108 12.66 9.70 -12.57
N HIS A 109 12.26 10.93 -12.90
CA HIS A 109 10.90 11.39 -12.67
C HIS A 109 9.95 10.61 -13.57
N GLY A 110 9.45 9.47 -13.07
CA GLY A 110 8.38 8.73 -13.73
C GLY A 110 7.11 9.56 -13.75
N LYS A 111 6.45 9.67 -14.90
CA LYS A 111 5.01 9.94 -14.92
C LYS A 111 4.33 8.70 -14.34
N CYS A 112 3.60 8.81 -13.23
CA CYS A 112 2.59 7.82 -12.92
C CYS A 112 1.64 7.79 -14.12
N SER A 113 1.71 6.74 -14.93
CA SER A 113 0.71 6.51 -15.96
C SER A 113 -0.62 6.33 -15.24
N GLU A 114 -1.49 7.34 -15.30
CA GLU A 114 -2.93 7.14 -15.22
C GLU A 114 -3.25 6.16 -16.34
N ALA A 115 -3.30 4.88 -15.99
CA ALA A 115 -3.99 3.94 -16.83
C ALA A 115 -5.47 4.34 -16.72
N GLY A 116 -5.94 5.08 -17.72
CA GLY A 116 -7.35 5.37 -17.91
C GLY A 116 -8.08 4.04 -17.99
N PHE A 117 -8.86 3.74 -16.95
CA PHE A 117 -9.66 2.54 -16.87
C PHE A 117 -11.12 2.99 -16.79
N LEU A 118 -11.78 3.02 -17.96
CA LEU A 118 -13.23 3.13 -18.10
C LEU A 118 -13.90 1.85 -17.57
N ASP A 119 -15.12 2.04 -17.06
CA ASP A 119 -15.98 1.15 -16.26
C ASP A 119 -16.00 -0.35 -16.60
#